data_AF-A0A2J6N2Y0-F1
#
_entry.id   AF-A0A2J6N2Y0-F1
#
_cell.length_a   1.000
_cell.length_b   1.000
_cell.length_c   1.000
_cell.angle_alpha   90.00
_cell.angle_beta   90.00
_cell.angle_gamma   90.00
#
_symmetry.space_group_name_H-M   'P 1'
#
loop_
_entity.id
_entity.type
_entity.pdbx_description
1 polymer ?
#
loop_
_entity_poly.entity_id
_entity_poly.type
_entity_poly.pdbx_seq_one_letter_code
_entity_poly.pdbx_strand_id
1 'polypeptide(L)'
;MPAIEIGRVCVKTYGREAGRKCVIIDIVDENFVLVTGPKNISGVRRRKVNINHIEVLDAKVPINKGASDEEVEKAINAAGLTQFMRERIKISKLPAVI
;
A
#
# COMPACT_ATOMS: atom_id res chain seq x y z
N MET A 1 -10.83 13.68 2.36
CA MET A 1 -10.76 12.24 2.71
C MET A 1 -10.04 11.52 1.58
N PRO A 2 -8.92 10.83 1.82
CA PRO A 2 -8.30 10.02 0.78
C PRO A 2 -9.27 8.88 0.44
N ALA A 3 -9.85 8.94 -0.76
CA ALA A 3 -10.74 7.90 -1.25
C ALA A 3 -9.95 6.62 -1.52
N ILE A 4 -10.55 5.48 -1.18
CA ILE A 4 -10.01 4.17 -1.50
C ILE A 4 -10.17 3.96 -3.00
N GLU A 5 -9.08 4.19 -3.72
CA GLU A 5 -9.03 4.08 -5.17
C GLU A 5 -7.86 3.21 -5.58
N ILE A 6 -7.99 2.60 -6.76
CA ILE A 6 -6.91 1.85 -7.40
C ILE A 6 -5.73 2.80 -7.64
N GLY A 7 -4.53 2.32 -7.32
CA GLY A 7 -3.29 3.08 -7.44
C GLY A 7 -2.95 3.97 -6.25
N ARG A 8 -3.81 4.06 -5.23
CA ARG A 8 -3.45 4.77 -4.00
C ARG A 8 -2.36 4.02 -3.25
N VAL A 9 -1.38 4.79 -2.76
CA VAL A 9 -0.35 4.29 -1.85
C VAL A 9 -0.93 4.24 -0.46
N CYS A 10 -0.54 3.25 0.30
CA CYS A 10 -1.07 2.98 1.62
C CYS A 10 -0.02 2.33 2.50
N VAL A 11 -0.20 2.38 3.81
CA VAL A 11 0.71 1.79 4.80
C VAL A 11 -0.06 0.76 5.60
N LYS A 12 0.54 -0.40 5.81
CA LYS A 12 -0.02 -1.37 6.75
C LYS A 12 0.22 -0.89 8.17
N THR A 13 -0.87 -0.70 8.91
CA THR A 13 -0.81 -0.30 10.31
C THR A 13 -0.57 -1.50 11.23
N TYR A 14 -1.04 -2.69 10.83
CA TYR A 14 -1.00 -3.90 11.65
C TYR A 14 -0.38 -5.13 10.94
N GLY A 15 0.12 -6.06 11.74
CA GLY A 15 0.62 -7.38 11.30
C GLY A 15 2.14 -7.46 11.07
N ARG A 16 2.61 -8.57 10.48
CA ARG A 16 4.04 -8.82 10.22
C ARG A 16 4.70 -7.82 9.27
N GLU A 17 3.89 -7.16 8.46
CA GLU A 17 4.31 -6.13 7.49
C GLU A 17 3.92 -4.73 7.95
N ALA A 18 3.60 -4.54 9.24
CA ALA A 18 3.32 -3.22 9.79
C ALA A 18 4.47 -2.24 9.52
N GLY A 19 4.12 -1.02 9.14
CA GLY A 19 5.06 0.04 8.79
C GLY A 19 5.59 -0.03 7.36
N ARG A 20 5.15 -1.02 6.56
CA ARG A 20 5.50 -1.14 5.14
C ARG A 20 4.45 -0.48 4.26
N LYS A 21 4.90 0.10 3.15
CA LYS A 21 4.07 0.78 2.15
C LYS A 21 3.64 -0.20 1.07
N CYS A 22 2.42 -0.08 0.60
CA CYS A 22 1.88 -0.88 -0.49
C CYS A 22 0.95 -0.03 -1.35
N VAL A 23 0.58 -0.57 -2.50
CA VAL A 23 -0.33 0.06 -3.46
C VAL A 23 -1.57 -0.82 -3.59
N ILE A 24 -2.74 -0.17 -3.65
CA ILE A 24 -4.01 -0.85 -3.90
C ILE A 24 -4.12 -1.15 -5.40
N ILE A 25 -4.18 -2.43 -5.76
CA ILE A 25 -4.33 -2.89 -7.15
C ILE A 25 -5.80 -3.10 -7.50
N ASP A 26 -6.57 -3.57 -6.52
CA ASP A 26 -7.94 -3.97 -6.73
C ASP A 26 -8.77 -3.77 -5.46
N ILE A 27 -10.05 -3.49 -5.65
CA ILE A 27 -11.05 -3.40 -4.59
C ILE A 27 -11.93 -4.64 -4.78
N VAL A 28 -11.82 -5.58 -3.84
CA VAL A 28 -12.55 -6.85 -3.92
C VAL A 28 -13.97 -6.65 -3.44
N ASP A 29 -14.09 -6.05 -2.25
CA ASP A 29 -15.36 -5.80 -1.56
C ASP A 29 -15.27 -4.46 -0.81
N GLU A 30 -16.35 -4.02 -0.18
CA GLU A 30 -16.40 -2.79 0.63
C GLU A 30 -15.41 -2.78 1.81
N ASN A 31 -15.03 -3.97 2.30
CA ASN A 31 -14.14 -4.15 3.44
C ASN A 31 -12.73 -4.61 3.06
N PHE A 32 -12.54 -5.10 1.83
CA PHE A 32 -11.32 -5.79 1.44
C PHE A 32 -10.74 -5.27 0.14
N VAL A 33 -9.44 -5.02 0.17
CA VAL A 33 -8.65 -4.58 -0.97
C VAL A 33 -7.52 -5.56 -1.25
N LEU A 34 -7.15 -5.67 -2.52
CA LEU A 34 -5.96 -6.37 -2.96
C LEU A 34 -4.81 -5.36 -3.03
N VAL A 35 -3.78 -5.61 -2.24
CA VAL A 35 -2.58 -4.76 -2.23
C VAL A 35 -1.38 -5.54 -2.73
N THR A 36 -0.45 -4.84 -3.39
CA THR A 36 0.92 -5.32 -3.63
C THR A 36 1.91 -4.27 -3.18
N GLY A 37 3.09 -4.71 -2.77
CA GLY A 37 4.25 -3.84 -2.66
C GLY A 37 5.43 -4.63 -3.20
N PRO A 38 5.93 -4.30 -4.40
CA PRO A 38 6.88 -5.17 -5.08
C PRO A 38 8.01 -5.64 -4.18
N LYS A 39 8.38 -6.91 -4.30
CA LYS A 39 9.28 -7.56 -3.34
C LYS A 39 10.63 -6.85 -3.26
N ASN A 40 11.06 -6.25 -4.36
CA ASN A 40 12.31 -5.51 -4.51
C ASN A 40 12.28 -4.10 -3.88
N ILE A 41 11.09 -3.57 -3.58
CA ILE A 41 10.88 -2.22 -3.06
C ILE A 41 10.42 -2.27 -1.60
N SER A 42 9.19 -2.71 -1.36
CA SER A 42 8.64 -2.74 0.00
C SER A 42 8.61 -4.14 0.63
N GLY A 43 8.74 -5.20 -0.17
CA GLY A 43 8.69 -6.57 0.36
C GLY A 43 7.30 -7.00 0.84
N VAL A 44 6.23 -6.36 0.36
CA VAL A 44 4.85 -6.68 0.73
C VAL A 44 4.27 -7.64 -0.31
N ARG A 45 4.01 -8.88 0.10
CA ARG A 45 3.44 -9.86 -0.83
C ARG A 45 2.02 -9.46 -1.24
N ARG A 46 1.70 -9.68 -2.52
CA ARG A 46 0.34 -9.55 -3.07
C ARG A 46 -0.63 -10.36 -2.21
N ARG A 47 -1.57 -9.68 -1.56
CA ARG A 47 -2.53 -10.32 -0.66
C ARG A 47 -3.80 -9.49 -0.49
N LYS A 48 -4.91 -10.16 -0.19
CA LYS A 48 -6.15 -9.53 0.26
C LYS A 48 -5.96 -9.01 1.68
N VAL A 49 -6.30 -7.75 1.93
CA VAL A 49 -6.18 -7.10 3.24
C VAL A 49 -7.46 -6.34 3.54
N ASN A 50 -7.83 -6.32 4.81
CA ASN A 50 -8.94 -5.51 5.28
C ASN A 50 -8.52 -4.02 5.28
N ILE A 51 -9.42 -3.16 4.81
CA ILE A 51 -9.22 -1.71 4.77
C ILE A 51 -8.88 -1.14 6.15
N ASN A 52 -9.41 -1.70 7.24
CA ASN A 52 -9.12 -1.25 8.62
C ASN A 52 -7.65 -1.45 9.04
N HIS A 53 -6.89 -2.30 8.35
CA HIS A 53 -5.47 -2.55 8.64
C HIS A 53 -4.51 -1.73 7.78
N ILE A 54 -5.06 -0.81 6.99
CA ILE A 54 -4.34 -0.03 6.02
C ILE A 54 -4.71 1.44 6.19
N GLU A 55 -3.73 2.31 6.15
CA GLU A 55 -3.92 3.75 6.12
C GLU A 55 -3.54 4.28 4.74
N VAL A 56 -4.48 4.96 4.07
CA VAL A 56 -4.27 5.48 2.72
C VAL A 56 -3.50 6.80 2.80
N LEU A 57 -2.48 6.95 1.96
CA LEU A 57 -1.67 8.15 1.83
C LEU A 57 -2.16 9.03 0.67
N ASP A 58 -1.72 10.28 0.66
CA ASP A 58 -2.06 11.22 -0.41
C ASP A 58 -1.40 10.89 -1.76
N ALA A 59 -0.33 10.09 -1.74
CA ALA A 59 0.35 9.65 -2.94
C ALA A 59 -0.51 8.68 -3.78
N LYS A 60 -0.55 8.92 -5.09
CA LYS A 60 -1.25 8.09 -6.07
C LYS A 60 -0.29 7.70 -7.19
N VAL A 61 -0.34 6.44 -7.57
CA VAL A 61 0.39 5.87 -8.70
C VAL A 61 -0.65 5.46 -9.75
N PRO A 62 -0.55 5.93 -11.00
CA PRO A 62 -1.48 5.52 -12.04
C PRO A 62 -1.20 4.06 -12.44
N ILE A 63 -2.11 3.16 -12.08
CA ILE A 63 -2.08 1.75 -12.47
C ILE A 63 -3.48 1.28 -12.85
N ASN A 64 -3.55 0.23 -13.66
CA ASN A 64 -4.81 -0.42 -14.03
C ASN A 64 -5.24 -1.42 -12.97
N LYS A 65 -6.55 -1.71 -12.95
CA LYS A 65 -7.14 -2.76 -12.09
C LYS A 65 -6.45 -4.09 -12.39
N GLY A 66 -5.97 -4.77 -11.36
CA GLY A 66 -5.37 -6.11 -11.50
C GLY A 66 -3.91 -6.12 -11.96
N ALA A 67 -3.24 -4.96 -12.06
CA ALA A 67 -1.85 -4.83 -12.50
C ALA A 67 -0.90 -5.90 -11.92
N SER A 68 0.01 -6.33 -12.77
CA SER A 68 1.09 -7.27 -12.43
C SER A 68 2.15 -6.59 -11.56
N ASP A 69 2.94 -7.38 -10.83
CA ASP A 69 3.98 -6.83 -9.95
C ASP A 69 5.02 -6.01 -10.76
N GLU A 70 5.30 -6.39 -12.01
CA GLU A 70 6.20 -5.67 -12.92
C GLU A 70 5.66 -4.30 -13.34
N GLU A 71 4.37 -4.21 -13.66
CA GLU A 71 3.71 -2.95 -14.00
C GLU A 71 3.71 -2.00 -12.80
N VAL A 72 3.46 -2.54 -11.61
CA VAL A 72 3.51 -1.75 -10.38
C VAL A 72 4.93 -1.27 -10.09
N GLU A 73 5.97 -2.09 -10.29
CA GLU A 73 7.37 -1.64 -10.19
C GLU A 73 7.69 -0.51 -11.16
N LYS A 74 7.29 -0.64 -12.43
CA LYS A 74 7.48 0.40 -13.45
C LYS A 74 6.76 1.69 -13.07
N ALA A 75 5.52 1.61 -12.63
CA ALA A 75 4.72 2.77 -12.25
C ALA A 75 5.28 3.49 -11.01
N ILE A 76 5.78 2.73 -10.01
CA ILE A 76 6.45 3.30 -8.83
C ILE A 76 7.75 4.01 -9.22
N ASN A 77 8.55 3.40 -10.11
CA ASN A 77 9.78 4.00 -10.61
C ASN A 77 9.50 5.26 -11.45
N ALA A 78 8.48 5.23 -12.31
CA ALA A 78 8.06 6.39 -13.10
C ALA A 78 7.57 7.54 -12.21
N ALA A 79 6.92 7.22 -11.09
CA ALA A 79 6.50 8.22 -10.09
C ALA A 79 7.66 8.71 -9.20
N GLY A 80 8.86 8.15 -9.30
CA GLY A 80 10.01 8.49 -8.44
C GLY A 80 9.81 8.13 -6.96
N LEU A 81 8.84 7.26 -6.65
CA LEU A 81 8.46 6.92 -5.27
C LEU A 81 9.25 5.74 -4.70
N THR A 82 10.29 5.27 -5.39
CA THR A 82 11.06 4.07 -5.01
C THR A 82 11.68 4.21 -3.62
N GLN A 83 12.28 5.37 -3.33
CA GLN A 83 12.86 5.69 -2.01
C GLN A 83 11.76 5.75 -0.93
N PHE A 84 10.66 6.43 -1.27
CA PHE A 84 9.52 6.61 -0.38
C PHE A 84 8.92 5.26 0.02
N MET A 85 8.75 4.32 -0.91
CA MET A 85 8.18 3.00 -0.63
C MET A 85 9.13 2.04 0.11
N ARG A 86 10.45 2.22 -0.02
CA ARG A 86 11.45 1.47 0.76
C ARG A 86 11.49 1.88 2.22
N GLU A 87 11.19 3.14 2.49
CA GLU A 87 11.20 3.67 3.83
C GLU A 87 10.10 3.02 4.68
N ARG A 88 10.51 2.43 5.80
CA ARG A 88 9.58 1.89 6.78
C ARG A 88 9.20 2.97 7.75
N ILE A 89 7.90 3.14 7.95
CA ILE A 89 7.38 3.99 9.00
C ILE A 89 7.50 3.20 10.31
N LYS A 90 8.24 3.73 11.28
CA LYS A 90 8.18 3.22 12.64
C LYS A 90 6.82 3.60 13.19
N ILE A 91 5.90 2.64 13.18
CA ILE A 91 4.65 2.77 13.91
C ILE A 91 5.03 2.64 15.38
N SER A 92 5.38 3.77 16.01
CA SER A 92 5.32 3.85 17.45
C SER A 92 3.87 3.55 17.81
N LYS A 93 3.62 2.46 18.53
CA LYS A 93 2.35 2.28 19.22
C LYS A 93 2.17 3.52 20.11
N LEU A 94 1.44 4.52 19.63
CA LEU A 94 0.66 5.34 20.54
C LEU A 94 -0.56 4.47 20.85
N PRO A 95 -0.77 4.09 22.11
CA PRO A 95 -2.05 3.51 22.46
C PRO A 95 -3.11 4.54 22.07
N ALA A 96 -4.20 4.11 21.44
CA ALA A 96 -5.42 4.89 21.49
C ALA A 96 -5.86 4.90 22.97
N VAL A 97 -5.26 5.77 23.76
CA VAL A 97 -5.79 6.28 25.01
C VAL A 97 -6.60 7.50 24.59
N ILE A 98 -7.91 7.33 24.55
CA ILE A 98 -8.96 7.98 25.38
C ILE A 98 -10.28 7.39 24.91
#